data_AF-A0A6J7NYH4-F1
#
_entry.id   AF-A0A6J7NYH4-F1
#
_cell.length_a   1.000
_cell.length_b   1.000
_cell.length_c   1.000
_cell.angle_alpha   90.00
_cell.angle_beta   90.00
_cell.angle_gamma   90.00
#
_symmetry.space_group_name_H-M   'P 1'
#
loop_
_entity.id
_entity.type
_entity.pdbx_description
1 polymer ?
#
loop_
_entity_poly.entity_id
_entity_poly.type
_entity_poly.pdbx_seq_one_letter_code
_entity_poly.pdbx_strand_id
1 'polypeptide(L)'
;MPLPPYITEVLAEQERYQTVFAERPASAAAPTAGLHLTPEVLARCAERGIVRADVELVVGLGTFRPIATDQIEDHVMHGEFFRVPQETLDACARTKANGGRVVAVGTTAVRALESAAAFGTTEGRTELFIHGDYEFAIVDRLMTNFHLPKSSLIVMIDAFIGPRWRDLYAEALRDGYRFLSFGDAMLLTRQ
;
A
#
# COMPACT_ATOMS: atom_id res chain seq x y z
N MET A 1 3.94 4.65 -19.79
CA MET A 1 3.30 5.19 -18.55
C MET A 1 4.37 5.96 -17.78
N PRO A 2 4.11 7.17 -17.24
CA PRO A 2 5.16 7.93 -16.56
C PRO A 2 5.59 7.20 -15.27
N LEU A 3 6.90 7.07 -15.07
CA LEU A 3 7.48 6.50 -13.85
C LEU A 3 7.50 7.56 -12.74
N PRO A 4 7.54 7.14 -11.46
CA PRO A 4 7.79 8.07 -10.36
C PRO A 4 9.09 8.85 -10.57
N PRO A 5 9.16 10.11 -10.09
CA PRO A 5 10.28 11.01 -10.38
C PRO A 5 11.64 10.56 -9.81
N TYR A 6 11.64 9.64 -8.85
CA TYR A 6 12.87 9.05 -8.30
C TYR A 6 13.44 7.90 -9.15
N ILE A 7 12.69 7.40 -10.13
CA ILE A 7 13.19 6.40 -11.08
C ILE A 7 13.71 7.15 -12.31
N THR A 8 15.01 7.43 -12.30
CA THR A 8 15.70 8.15 -13.39
C THR A 8 16.25 7.22 -14.47
N GLU A 9 16.32 5.92 -14.20
CA GLU A 9 16.81 4.92 -15.15
C GLU A 9 15.71 4.44 -16.09
N VAL A 10 16.05 4.31 -17.37
CA VAL A 10 15.17 3.69 -18.36
C VAL A 10 15.13 2.19 -18.06
N LEU A 11 14.02 1.72 -17.49
CA LEU A 11 13.79 0.28 -17.32
C LEU A 11 13.80 -0.37 -18.71
N ALA A 12 14.68 -1.36 -18.92
CA ALA A 12 14.80 -2.09 -20.18
C ALA A 12 13.48 -2.74 -20.62
N GLU A 13 12.65 -3.12 -19.65
CA GLU A 13 11.29 -3.64 -19.83
C GLU A 13 10.35 -2.87 -18.88
N GLN A 14 9.55 -1.95 -19.43
CA GLN A 14 8.57 -1.17 -18.64
C GLN A 14 7.53 -2.06 -17.94
N GLU A 15 7.29 -3.26 -18.46
CA GLU A 15 6.39 -4.27 -17.88
C GLU A 15 6.87 -4.79 -16.53
N ARG A 16 8.19 -4.81 -16.25
CA ARG A 16 8.74 -5.23 -14.94
C ARG A 16 8.38 -4.29 -13.80
N TYR A 17 8.00 -3.05 -14.12
CA TYR A 17 7.50 -2.15 -13.09
C TYR A 17 6.12 -2.62 -12.63
N GLN A 18 5.31 -3.21 -13.52
CA GLN A 18 3.99 -3.73 -13.19
C GLN A 18 4.07 -5.12 -12.57
N THR A 19 3.21 -5.37 -11.58
CA THR A 19 3.12 -6.68 -10.94
C THR A 19 2.19 -7.62 -11.69
N VAL A 20 2.23 -8.92 -11.35
CA VAL A 20 1.19 -9.91 -11.70
C VAL A 20 -0.24 -9.54 -11.26
N PHE A 21 -0.39 -8.51 -10.43
CA PHE A 21 -1.68 -8.01 -9.94
C PHE A 21 -2.24 -6.84 -10.78
N ALA A 22 -1.47 -6.27 -11.72
CA ALA A 22 -1.88 -5.07 -12.44
C ALA A 22 -2.66 -5.43 -13.72
N GLU A 23 -3.99 -5.24 -13.71
CA GLU A 23 -4.84 -5.50 -14.88
C GLU A 23 -4.86 -4.34 -15.90
N ARG A 24 -4.58 -3.10 -15.46
CA ARG A 24 -4.65 -1.89 -16.32
C ARG A 24 -3.44 -0.96 -16.09
N PRO A 25 -2.75 -0.50 -17.15
CA PRO A 25 -1.62 0.44 -17.04
C PRO A 25 -2.09 1.89 -16.85
N ALA A 26 -3.07 2.11 -15.96
CA ALA A 26 -3.66 3.43 -15.70
C ALA A 26 -3.00 4.18 -14.54
N SER A 27 -2.31 3.48 -13.65
CA SER A 27 -1.69 4.05 -12.43
C SER A 27 -0.22 4.39 -12.65
N ALA A 28 0.18 5.64 -12.40
CA ALA A 28 1.58 6.07 -12.49
C ALA A 28 2.49 5.35 -11.46
N ALA A 29 1.90 4.83 -10.38
CA ALA A 29 2.58 3.99 -9.41
C ALA A 29 2.28 2.52 -9.69
N ALA A 30 3.31 1.69 -9.77
CA ALA A 30 3.10 0.25 -9.73
C ALA A 30 3.11 -0.26 -8.28
N PRO A 31 2.33 -1.30 -7.96
CA PRO A 31 2.21 -1.84 -6.60
C PRO A 31 3.43 -2.70 -6.24
N THR A 32 4.60 -2.07 -6.17
CA THR A 32 5.93 -2.71 -6.12
C THR A 32 6.13 -3.62 -4.90
N ALA A 33 5.38 -3.43 -3.81
CA ALA A 33 5.35 -4.38 -2.69
C ALA A 33 4.88 -5.79 -3.12
N GLY A 34 4.00 -5.87 -4.13
CA GLY A 34 3.55 -7.13 -4.70
C GLY A 34 4.61 -7.84 -5.54
N LEU A 35 5.67 -7.18 -5.99
CA LEU A 35 6.75 -7.83 -6.76
C LEU A 35 7.47 -8.94 -5.96
N HIS A 36 7.38 -8.88 -4.63
CA HIS A 36 7.92 -9.89 -3.73
C HIS A 36 7.05 -11.16 -3.64
N LEU A 37 5.83 -11.14 -4.19
CA LEU A 37 4.91 -12.28 -4.21
C LEU A 37 5.01 -13.02 -5.54
N THR A 38 5.96 -13.95 -5.64
CA THR A 38 6.12 -14.79 -6.82
C THR A 38 4.97 -15.80 -6.96
N PRO A 39 4.74 -16.38 -8.15
CA PRO A 39 3.76 -17.44 -8.34
C PRO A 39 3.91 -18.60 -7.34
N GLU A 40 5.14 -18.98 -6.98
CA GLU A 40 5.43 -20.03 -6.01
C GLU A 40 5.01 -19.64 -4.59
N VAL A 41 5.25 -18.39 -4.19
CA VAL A 41 4.79 -17.88 -2.88
C VAL A 41 3.27 -17.86 -2.83
N LEU A 42 2.62 -17.37 -3.89
CA LEU A 42 1.17 -17.33 -3.98
C LEU A 42 0.54 -18.73 -3.95
N ALA A 43 1.13 -19.70 -4.65
CA ALA A 43 0.69 -21.09 -4.62
C ALA A 43 0.77 -21.66 -3.20
N ARG A 44 1.88 -21.44 -2.47
CA ARG A 44 2.04 -21.88 -1.08
C ARG A 44 1.06 -21.20 -0.12
N CYS A 45 0.66 -19.96 -0.39
CA CYS A 45 -0.40 -19.29 0.36
C CYS A 45 -1.76 -19.96 0.11
N ALA A 46 -2.08 -20.26 -1.15
CA ALA A 46 -3.32 -20.92 -1.52
C ALA A 46 -3.44 -22.34 -0.92
N GLU A 47 -2.35 -23.12 -0.92
CA GLU A 47 -2.27 -24.44 -0.27
C GLU A 47 -2.57 -24.38 1.24
N ARG A 48 -2.31 -23.23 1.87
CA ARG A 48 -2.60 -22.96 3.29
C ARG A 48 -3.98 -22.36 3.52
N GLY A 49 -4.82 -22.28 2.48
CA GLY A 49 -6.18 -21.74 2.55
C GLY A 49 -6.23 -20.21 2.66
N ILE A 50 -5.15 -19.50 2.32
CA ILE A 50 -5.15 -18.02 2.30
C ILE A 50 -5.90 -17.55 1.06
N VAL A 51 -6.99 -16.82 1.28
CA VAL A 51 -7.81 -16.23 0.22
C VAL A 51 -7.11 -15.01 -0.36
N ARG A 52 -7.05 -14.93 -1.69
CA ARG A 52 -6.65 -13.73 -2.42
C ARG A 52 -7.89 -12.94 -2.83
N ALA A 53 -7.80 -11.62 -2.73
CA ALA A 53 -8.80 -10.69 -3.23
C ALA A 53 -8.08 -9.47 -3.81
N ASP A 54 -8.63 -8.90 -4.88
CA ASP A 54 -8.00 -7.80 -5.62
C ASP A 54 -8.72 -6.47 -5.31
N VAL A 55 -7.95 -5.37 -5.39
CA VAL A 55 -8.40 -3.98 -5.25
C VAL A 55 -7.67 -3.11 -6.26
N GLU A 56 -8.27 -1.98 -6.64
CA GLU A 56 -7.69 -1.01 -7.55
C GLU A 56 -7.59 0.36 -6.88
N LEU A 57 -6.43 1.01 -7.04
CA LEU A 57 -6.23 2.43 -6.77
C LEU A 57 -5.41 3.02 -7.92
N VAL A 58 -6.01 3.97 -8.63
CA VAL A 58 -5.38 4.65 -9.76
C VAL A 58 -4.64 5.88 -9.24
N VAL A 59 -3.33 5.72 -9.06
CA VAL A 59 -2.45 6.76 -8.53
C VAL A 59 -2.00 7.69 -9.64
N GLY A 60 -2.24 9.00 -9.46
CA GLY A 60 -1.74 10.04 -10.34
C GLY A 60 -0.32 10.49 -9.97
N LEU A 61 0.34 11.26 -10.84
CA LEU A 61 1.67 11.82 -10.55
C LEU A 61 1.69 12.76 -9.33
N GLY A 62 0.53 13.34 -8.97
CA GLY A 62 0.40 14.21 -7.80
C GLY A 62 0.78 13.51 -6.49
N THR A 63 0.56 12.21 -6.37
CA THR A 63 0.78 11.42 -5.15
C THR A 63 2.24 11.30 -4.76
N PHE A 64 3.17 11.53 -5.71
CA PHE A 64 4.61 11.52 -5.45
C PHE A 64 5.17 12.87 -5.01
N ARG A 65 4.33 13.91 -4.89
CA ARG A 65 4.79 15.22 -4.41
C ARG A 65 5.15 15.11 -2.92
N PRO A 66 6.34 15.56 -2.50
CA PRO A 66 6.70 15.62 -1.09
C PRO A 66 5.68 16.44 -0.29
N ILE A 67 5.50 16.10 0.99
CA ILE A 67 4.76 16.95 1.91
C ILE A 67 5.58 18.24 2.07
N ALA A 68 5.02 19.35 1.58
CA ALA A 68 5.65 20.66 1.59
C ALA A 68 5.08 21.60 2.66
N THR A 69 4.13 21.11 3.47
CA THR A 69 3.48 21.86 4.56
C THR A 69 4.24 21.67 5.87
N ASP A 70 4.19 22.68 6.73
CA ASP A 70 4.84 22.64 8.06
C ASP A 70 4.08 21.76 9.06
N GLN A 71 2.74 21.69 8.92
CA GLN A 71 1.88 20.78 9.66
C GLN A 71 1.41 19.63 8.74
N ILE A 72 1.29 18.44 9.31
CA ILE A 72 0.86 17.23 8.57
C ILE A 72 -0.60 17.38 8.15
N GLU A 73 -1.41 17.98 9.02
CA GLU A 73 -2.85 18.22 8.88
C GLU A 73 -3.18 19.14 7.71
N ASP A 74 -2.24 20.01 7.31
CA ASP A 74 -2.41 20.93 6.18
C ASP A 74 -2.14 20.25 4.83
N HIS A 75 -1.69 18.99 4.82
CA HIS A 75 -1.38 18.28 3.59
C HIS A 75 -2.64 17.88 2.82
N VAL A 76 -2.80 18.43 1.62
CA VAL A 76 -3.90 18.07 0.72
C VAL A 76 -3.50 16.88 -0.13
N MET A 77 -4.18 15.75 0.07
CA MET A 77 -4.05 14.58 -0.79
C MET A 77 -4.69 14.84 -2.16
N HIS A 78 -4.02 14.39 -3.21
CA HIS A 78 -4.61 14.40 -4.55
C HIS A 78 -5.68 13.31 -4.66
N GLY A 79 -6.86 13.68 -5.18
CA GLY A 79 -7.94 12.73 -5.38
C GLY A 79 -7.59 11.65 -6.42
N GLU A 80 -7.68 10.40 -6.00
CA GLU A 80 -7.42 9.21 -6.80
C GLU A 80 -8.69 8.38 -6.97
N PHE A 81 -8.79 7.64 -8.07
CA PHE A 81 -9.90 6.69 -8.23
C PHE A 81 -9.57 5.39 -7.51
N PHE A 82 -10.52 4.85 -6.74
CA PHE A 82 -10.40 3.53 -6.15
C PHE A 82 -11.60 2.66 -6.54
N ARG A 83 -11.37 1.35 -6.57
CA ARG A 83 -12.39 0.32 -6.72
C ARG A 83 -12.04 -0.90 -5.88
N VAL A 84 -12.97 -1.29 -5.01
CA VAL A 84 -12.92 -2.50 -4.19
C VAL A 84 -14.18 -3.30 -4.53
N PRO A 85 -14.06 -4.40 -5.28
CA PRO A 85 -15.19 -5.27 -5.59
C PRO A 85 -15.95 -5.68 -4.31
N GLN A 86 -17.28 -5.80 -4.40
CA GLN A 86 -18.10 -6.24 -3.26
C GLN A 86 -17.62 -7.60 -2.70
N GLU A 87 -17.24 -8.51 -3.59
CA GLU A 87 -16.66 -9.82 -3.22
C GLU A 87 -15.40 -9.70 -2.36
N THR A 88 -14.57 -8.66 -2.57
CA THR A 88 -13.39 -8.37 -1.76
C THR A 88 -13.79 -7.90 -0.36
N LEU A 89 -14.78 -7.00 -0.26
CA LEU A 89 -15.31 -6.56 1.04
C LEU A 89 -15.93 -7.72 1.82
N ASP A 90 -16.72 -8.56 1.14
CA ASP A 90 -17.35 -9.73 1.74
C ASP A 90 -16.29 -10.74 2.20
N ALA A 91 -15.23 -10.96 1.41
CA ALA A 91 -14.11 -11.81 1.80
C ALA A 91 -13.37 -11.27 3.03
N CYS A 92 -13.15 -9.95 3.11
CA CYS A 92 -12.57 -9.30 4.28
C CYS A 92 -13.46 -9.50 5.51
N ALA A 93 -14.77 -9.23 5.40
CA ALA A 93 -15.73 -9.38 6.48
C ALA A 93 -15.81 -10.83 7.00
N ARG A 94 -15.93 -11.81 6.09
CA ARG A 94 -15.91 -13.24 6.46
C ARG A 94 -14.60 -13.63 7.14
N THR A 95 -13.46 -13.16 6.63
CA THR A 95 -12.15 -13.45 7.21
C THR A 95 -12.08 -12.97 8.66
N LYS A 96 -12.51 -11.74 8.94
CA LYS A 96 -12.51 -11.18 10.29
C LYS A 96 -13.53 -11.88 11.20
N ALA A 97 -14.72 -12.20 10.70
CA ALA A 97 -15.73 -12.96 11.45
C ALA A 97 -15.22 -14.35 11.89
N ASN A 98 -14.34 -14.96 11.08
CA ASN A 98 -13.70 -16.25 11.39
C ASN A 98 -12.43 -16.13 12.25
N GLY A 99 -12.11 -14.94 12.79
CA GLY A 99 -10.90 -14.69 13.58
C GLY A 99 -9.61 -14.65 12.74
N GLY A 100 -9.73 -14.56 11.41
CA GLY A 100 -8.62 -14.37 10.49
C GLY A 100 -8.12 -12.92 10.47
N ARG A 101 -7.19 -12.64 9.55
CA ARG A 101 -6.57 -11.32 9.39
C ARG A 101 -6.58 -10.89 7.93
N VAL A 102 -6.87 -9.63 7.67
CA VAL A 102 -6.73 -9.01 6.35
C VAL A 102 -5.33 -8.44 6.21
N VAL A 103 -4.59 -8.92 5.20
CA VAL A 103 -3.24 -8.46 4.87
C VAL A 103 -3.29 -7.62 3.60
N ALA A 104 -3.07 -6.31 3.72
CA ALA A 104 -2.93 -5.44 2.56
C ALA A 104 -1.51 -5.54 1.99
N VAL A 105 -1.40 -5.72 0.68
CA VAL A 105 -0.12 -5.74 -0.05
C VAL A 105 0.03 -4.41 -0.77
N GLY A 106 0.83 -3.52 -0.19
CA GLY A 106 1.03 -2.15 -0.64
C GLY A 106 0.13 -1.13 0.07
N THR A 107 0.63 0.09 0.21
CA THR A 107 -0.08 1.23 0.82
C THR A 107 -1.27 1.69 -0.02
N THR A 108 -1.25 1.43 -1.34
CA THR A 108 -2.39 1.68 -2.23
C THR A 108 -3.57 0.77 -1.90
N ALA A 109 -3.32 -0.51 -1.59
CA ALA A 109 -4.35 -1.44 -1.16
C ALA A 109 -4.97 -1.02 0.18
N VAL A 110 -4.15 -0.53 1.12
CA VAL A 110 -4.65 0.04 2.39
C VAL A 110 -5.60 1.19 2.12
N ARG A 111 -5.18 2.19 1.33
CA ARG A 111 -6.04 3.36 1.04
C ARG A 111 -7.32 2.97 0.32
N ALA A 112 -7.28 2.03 -0.62
CA ALA A 112 -8.50 1.56 -1.31
C ALA A 112 -9.49 0.90 -0.33
N LEU A 113 -9.03 -0.05 0.48
CA LEU A 113 -9.87 -0.76 1.45
C LEU A 113 -10.44 0.19 2.52
N GLU A 114 -9.60 1.03 3.11
CA GLU A 114 -10.02 1.97 4.15
C GLU A 114 -10.91 3.09 3.57
N SER A 115 -10.73 3.48 2.31
CA SER A 115 -11.67 4.40 1.63
C SER A 115 -13.04 3.76 1.42
N ALA A 116 -13.08 2.49 1.01
CA ALA A 116 -14.33 1.77 0.85
C ALA A 116 -15.09 1.66 2.18
N ALA A 117 -14.37 1.40 3.29
CA ALA A 117 -14.95 1.39 4.63
C ALA A 117 -15.44 2.78 5.08
N ALA A 118 -14.61 3.81 4.93
CA ALA A 118 -14.92 5.16 5.38
C ALA A 118 -16.09 5.80 4.63
N PHE A 119 -16.21 5.54 3.33
CA PHE A 119 -17.23 6.14 2.47
C PHE A 119 -18.45 5.25 2.24
N GLY A 120 -18.40 3.97 2.65
CA GLY A 120 -19.49 3.02 2.44
C GLY A 120 -19.79 2.75 0.95
N THR A 121 -18.78 2.80 0.09
CA THR A 121 -18.90 2.56 -1.36
C THR A 121 -17.82 1.61 -1.86
N THR A 122 -18.14 0.85 -2.91
CA THR A 122 -17.20 -0.06 -3.57
C THR A 122 -16.30 0.65 -4.57
N GLU A 123 -16.61 1.89 -4.97
CA GLU A 123 -15.79 2.67 -5.89
C GLU A 123 -16.04 4.17 -5.73
N GLY A 124 -15.07 4.97 -6.17
CA GLY A 124 -15.19 6.41 -6.14
C GLY A 124 -13.87 7.13 -6.21
N ARG A 125 -13.90 8.42 -5.86
CA ARG A 125 -12.68 9.21 -5.65
C ARG A 125 -12.35 9.25 -4.17
N THR A 126 -11.07 9.11 -3.84
CA THR A 126 -10.57 9.20 -2.48
C THR A 126 -9.46 10.25 -2.37
N GLU A 127 -9.60 11.10 -1.37
CA GLU A 127 -8.58 12.02 -0.87
C GLU A 127 -8.16 11.59 0.55
N LEU A 128 -8.44 10.33 0.92
CA LEU A 128 -8.17 9.82 2.25
C LEU A 128 -6.67 9.91 2.56
N PHE A 129 -6.38 10.72 3.57
CA PHE A 129 -5.06 10.85 4.18
C PHE A 129 -5.06 10.09 5.51
N ILE A 130 -4.25 9.03 5.60
CA ILE A 130 -4.14 8.21 6.81
C ILE A 130 -2.96 8.75 7.63
N HIS A 131 -3.26 9.37 8.78
CA HIS A 131 -2.29 9.98 9.69
C HIS A 131 -2.81 9.96 11.13
N GLY A 132 -1.91 10.14 12.11
CA GLY A 132 -2.27 10.23 13.52
C GLY A 132 -3.00 8.98 14.04
N ASP A 133 -4.07 9.19 14.81
CA ASP A 133 -4.86 8.14 15.46
C ASP A 133 -5.91 7.51 14.51
N TYR A 134 -5.58 7.35 13.23
CA TYR A 134 -6.51 6.78 12.24
C TYR A 134 -6.97 5.37 12.63
N GLU A 135 -8.29 5.17 12.77
CA GLU A 135 -8.87 3.87 13.08
C GLU A 135 -9.04 3.00 11.83
N PHE A 136 -8.14 2.04 11.66
CA PHE A 136 -8.23 1.05 10.57
C PHE A 136 -9.42 0.11 10.76
N ALA A 137 -10.36 0.12 9.81
CA ALA A 137 -11.56 -0.70 9.86
C ALA A 137 -11.31 -2.10 9.29
N ILE A 138 -10.56 -2.18 8.17
CA ILE A 138 -10.40 -3.43 7.41
C ILE A 138 -9.03 -4.05 7.66
N VAL A 139 -7.94 -3.30 7.48
CA VAL A 139 -6.58 -3.83 7.39
C VAL A 139 -5.99 -4.17 8.76
N ASP A 140 -5.55 -5.43 8.93
CA ASP A 140 -4.92 -5.90 10.17
C ASP A 140 -3.39 -6.00 10.05
N ARG A 141 -2.89 -6.23 8.81
CA ARG A 141 -1.45 -6.34 8.48
C ARG A 141 -1.15 -5.61 7.18
N LEU A 142 0.04 -5.04 7.07
CA LEU A 142 0.51 -4.33 5.87
C LEU A 142 1.85 -4.91 5.41
N MET A 143 1.91 -5.42 4.19
CA MET A 143 3.16 -5.70 3.48
C MET A 143 3.52 -4.53 2.58
N THR A 144 4.68 -3.89 2.77
CA THR A 144 5.08 -2.72 1.98
C THR A 144 6.60 -2.55 1.89
N ASN A 145 7.10 -1.79 0.93
CA ASN A 145 8.53 -1.44 0.83
C ASN A 145 8.92 -0.39 1.89
N PHE A 146 10.22 -0.14 2.03
CA PHE A 146 10.72 1.02 2.76
C PHE A 146 10.56 2.30 1.94
N HIS A 147 9.99 3.34 2.55
CA HIS A 147 9.62 4.59 1.87
C HIS A 147 10.57 5.74 2.21
N LEU A 148 10.57 6.78 1.39
CA LEU A 148 11.36 7.98 1.65
C LEU A 148 10.87 8.71 2.91
N PRO A 149 11.79 9.27 3.72
CA PRO A 149 11.44 10.23 4.76
C PRO A 149 10.60 11.39 4.19
N LYS A 150 9.73 11.97 5.03
CA LYS A 150 8.84 13.09 4.66
C LYS A 150 7.85 12.78 3.52
N SER A 151 7.47 11.51 3.35
CA SER A 151 6.41 11.09 2.44
C SER A 151 5.11 10.79 3.19
N SER A 152 3.96 10.95 2.51
CA SER A 152 2.65 10.52 3.03
C SER A 152 2.61 9.03 3.36
N LEU A 153 3.47 8.22 2.74
CA LEU A 153 3.59 6.79 3.02
C LEU A 153 4.22 6.52 4.38
N ILE A 154 5.22 7.31 4.81
CA ILE A 154 5.76 7.24 6.17
C ILE A 154 4.72 7.67 7.19
N VAL A 155 3.91 8.69 6.89
CA VAL A 155 2.82 9.13 7.77
C VAL A 155 1.79 8.01 7.97
N MET A 156 1.43 7.29 6.90
CA MET A 156 0.55 6.11 7.00
C MET A 156 1.19 4.98 7.82
N ILE A 157 2.49 4.74 7.67
CA ILE A 157 3.19 3.73 8.47
C ILE A 157 3.20 4.14 9.95
N ASP A 158 3.43 5.41 10.27
CA ASP A 158 3.38 5.94 11.63
C ASP A 158 1.96 5.76 12.22
N ALA A 159 0.90 6.05 11.48
CA ALA A 159 -0.47 5.76 11.91
C ALA A 159 -0.74 4.24 12.10
N PHE A 160 -0.08 3.37 11.32
CA PHE A 160 -0.34 1.93 11.35
C PHE A 160 0.41 1.19 12.47
N ILE A 161 1.66 1.58 12.76
CA ILE A 161 2.52 0.89 13.76
C ILE A 161 3.07 1.81 14.86
N GLY A 162 2.61 3.05 14.93
CA GLY A 162 3.07 4.05 15.86
C GLY A 162 4.55 4.45 15.65
N PRO A 163 5.18 5.11 16.63
CA PRO A 163 6.51 5.68 16.47
C PRO A 163 7.63 4.63 16.28
N ARG A 164 7.33 3.33 16.49
CA ARG A 164 8.23 2.19 16.32
C ARG A 164 8.80 2.07 14.90
N TRP A 165 8.16 2.66 13.90
CA TRP A 165 8.71 2.65 12.54
C TRP A 165 10.12 3.27 12.49
N ARG A 166 10.42 4.25 13.36
CA ARG A 166 11.75 4.89 13.43
C ARG A 166 12.84 3.89 13.80
N ASP A 167 12.57 3.04 14.80
CA ASP A 167 13.49 2.01 15.25
C ASP A 167 13.70 0.95 14.17
N LEU A 168 12.60 0.52 13.53
CA LEU A 168 12.63 -0.44 12.42
C LEU A 168 13.46 0.07 11.24
N TYR A 169 13.30 1.35 10.88
CA TYR A 169 14.08 1.97 9.80
C TYR A 169 15.55 2.13 10.17
N ALA A 170 15.85 2.48 11.43
CA ALA A 170 17.22 2.58 11.91
C ALA A 170 17.94 1.22 11.89
N GLU A 171 17.23 0.14 12.23
CA GLU A 171 17.73 -1.23 12.12
C GLU A 171 17.97 -1.64 10.66
N ALA A 172 16.99 -1.41 9.78
CA ALA A 172 17.12 -1.69 8.36
C ALA A 172 18.33 -0.97 7.71
N LEU A 173 18.56 0.29 8.07
CA LEU A 173 19.74 1.04 7.60
C LEU A 173 21.05 0.45 8.14
N ARG A 174 21.08 0.06 9.42
CA ARG A 174 22.25 -0.56 10.05
C ARG A 174 22.62 -1.88 9.41
N ASP A 175 21.62 -2.67 9.04
CA ASP A 175 21.77 -4.02 8.52
C ASP A 175 21.88 -4.07 6.98
N GLY A 176 21.89 -2.90 6.33
CA GLY A 176 22.14 -2.79 4.88
C GLY A 176 20.95 -3.20 4.00
N TYR A 177 19.72 -3.06 4.50
CA TYR A 177 18.51 -3.27 3.71
C TYR A 177 18.45 -2.30 2.54
N ARG A 178 17.86 -2.75 1.44
CA ARG A 178 17.62 -1.96 0.24
C ARG A 178 16.26 -1.26 0.37
N PHE A 179 16.21 0.02 0.03
CA PHE A 179 15.00 0.84 0.19
C PHE A 179 14.28 1.08 -1.15
N LEU A 180 13.08 1.65 -1.09
CA LEU A 180 12.26 2.07 -2.23
C LEU A 180 11.70 0.91 -3.06
N SER A 181 11.19 1.22 -4.25
CA SER A 181 10.39 0.32 -5.10
C SER A 181 11.03 -1.04 -5.38
N PHE A 182 12.34 -1.08 -5.60
CA PHE A 182 13.06 -2.32 -5.93
C PHE A 182 13.89 -2.85 -4.76
N GLY A 183 13.73 -2.24 -3.58
CA GLY A 183 14.36 -2.68 -2.35
C GLY A 183 13.62 -3.83 -1.68
N ASP A 184 13.93 -4.03 -0.41
CA ASP A 184 13.32 -5.04 0.43
C ASP A 184 11.91 -4.63 0.90
N ALA A 185 11.21 -5.56 1.55
CA ALA A 185 9.86 -5.36 2.07
C ALA A 185 9.78 -5.57 3.58
N MET A 186 8.77 -4.96 4.18
CA MET A 186 8.36 -5.09 5.56
C MET A 186 6.99 -5.77 5.63
N LEU A 187 6.77 -6.58 6.66
CA LEU A 187 5.44 -7.06 7.04
C LEU A 187 5.09 -6.50 8.43
N LEU A 188 4.12 -5.60 8.46
CA LEU A 188 3.75 -4.81 9.61
C LEU A 188 2.48 -5.33 10.25
N THR A 189 2.46 -5.31 11.58
CA THR A 189 1.30 -5.63 12.41
C THR A 189 0.77 -4.37 13.05
N ARG A 190 -0.52 -4.09 12.82
CA ARG A 190 -1.23 -2.98 13.47
C ARG A 190 -1.04 -3.06 14.99
N GLN A 191 -0.81 -1.91 15.62
CA GLN A 191 -0.76 -1.79 17.09
C GLN A 191 -2.11 -2.11 17.74
#